data_AF-A0A428ZBE5-F1
#
_entry.id   AF-A0A428ZBE5-F1
#
_cell.length_a   1.000
_cell.length_b   1.000
_cell.length_c   1.000
_cell.angle_alpha   90.00
_cell.angle_beta   90.00
_cell.angle_gamma   90.00
#
_symmetry.space_group_name_H-M   'P 1'
#
loop_
_entity.id
_entity.type
_entity.pdbx_description
1 polymer ?
#
loop_
_entity_poly.entity_id
_entity_poly.type
_entity_poly.pdbx_seq_one_letter_code
_entity_poly.pdbx_strand_id
1 'polypeptide(L)'
;MMYSIVGWSGAGCLRATKRMGTMKQFTTTLRSQVDQATEAMTVARQVGHDYEVHLHGARIRDLLDVAARHGIDTTGWVDRTMLDDARLGA
;
A
#
# COMPACT_ATOMS: atom_id res chain seq x y z
N MET A 1 27.33 -40.26 -36.20
CA MET A 1 27.50 -39.70 -34.84
C MET A 1 26.74 -38.37 -34.82
N MET A 2 25.49 -38.22 -34.43
CA MET A 2 24.64 -38.78 -33.36
C MET A 2 25.01 -38.31 -31.95
N TYR A 3 24.50 -37.12 -31.59
CA TYR A 3 23.89 -36.86 -30.28
C TYR A 3 22.88 -35.71 -30.39
N SER A 4 21.61 -36.10 -30.32
CA SER A 4 20.47 -35.26 -30.00
C SER A 4 20.68 -34.58 -28.65
N ILE A 5 20.41 -33.27 -28.58
CA ILE A 5 19.96 -32.64 -27.34
C ILE A 5 18.53 -32.15 -27.59
N VAL A 6 17.64 -32.87 -26.92
CA VAL A 6 16.20 -32.75 -26.87
C VAL A 6 15.80 -31.35 -26.43
N GLY A 7 14.72 -30.86 -27.03
CA GLY A 7 14.17 -29.53 -26.79
C GLY A 7 13.84 -29.25 -25.33
N TRP A 8 14.06 -27.99 -24.95
CA TRP A 8 13.47 -27.39 -23.77
C TRP A 8 12.36 -26.45 -24.22
N SER A 9 11.13 -26.93 -24.00
CA SER A 9 9.88 -26.22 -24.20
C SER A 9 9.78 -24.99 -23.29
N GLY A 10 9.55 -23.82 -23.90
CA GLY A 10 9.22 -22.59 -23.21
C GLY A 10 7.87 -22.68 -22.50
N ALA A 11 7.89 -22.86 -21.18
CA ALA A 11 6.71 -22.75 -20.32
C ALA A 11 7.07 -22.29 -18.89
N GLY A 12 7.98 -21.32 -18.76
CA GLY A 12 8.36 -20.72 -17.47
C GLY A 12 7.70 -19.37 -17.15
N CYS A 13 7.33 -18.58 -18.17
CA CYS A 13 6.92 -17.18 -17.95
C CYS A 13 5.45 -16.97 -17.56
N LEU A 14 4.56 -17.94 -17.78
CA LEU A 14 3.10 -17.74 -17.59
C LEU A 14 2.59 -17.94 -16.15
N ARG A 15 3.45 -18.40 -15.21
CA ARG A 15 3.08 -18.59 -13.79
C ARG A 15 3.49 -17.44 -12.86
N ALA A 16 4.44 -16.59 -13.28
CA ALA A 16 4.88 -15.43 -12.49
C ALA A 16 3.89 -14.24 -12.58
N THR A 17 3.28 -14.05 -13.75
CA THR A 17 2.40 -12.90 -14.04
C THR A 17 1.08 -12.91 -13.25
N LYS A 18 0.53 -14.09 -12.93
CA LYS A 18 -0.71 -14.22 -12.14
C LYS A 18 -0.55 -13.75 -10.68
N ARG A 19 0.66 -13.88 -10.10
CA ARG A 19 0.97 -13.31 -8.77
C ARG A 19 1.22 -11.80 -8.82
N MET A 20 1.72 -11.28 -9.93
CA MET A 20 1.91 -9.84 -10.12
C MET A 20 0.57 -9.10 -10.27
N GLY A 21 -0.43 -9.72 -10.91
CA GLY A 21 -1.78 -9.16 -11.05
C GLY A 21 -2.46 -8.94 -9.70
N THR A 22 -2.38 -9.91 -8.78
CA THR A 22 -2.94 -9.78 -7.43
C THR A 22 -2.18 -8.78 -6.56
N MET A 23 -0.85 -8.73 -6.63
CA MET A 23 -0.07 -7.71 -5.92
C MET A 23 -0.39 -6.30 -6.42
N LYS A 24 -0.54 -6.10 -7.74
CA LYS A 24 -0.92 -4.79 -8.29
C LYS A 24 -2.31 -4.34 -7.83
N GLN A 25 -3.29 -5.25 -7.81
CA GLN A 25 -4.63 -4.95 -7.29
C GLN A 25 -4.61 -4.64 -5.80
N PHE A 26 -3.81 -5.37 -5.02
CA PHE A 26 -3.61 -5.08 -3.60
C PHE A 26 -3.00 -3.69 -3.37
N THR A 27 -1.92 -3.35 -4.08
CA THR A 27 -1.28 -2.02 -4.01
C THR A 27 -2.26 -0.91 -4.40
N THR A 28 -3.05 -1.08 -5.45
CA THR A 28 -4.06 -0.10 -5.88
C THR A 28 -5.14 0.10 -4.82
N THR A 29 -5.67 -1.00 -4.27
CA THR A 29 -6.70 -0.93 -3.22
C THR A 29 -6.16 -0.31 -1.94
N LEU A 30 -4.94 -0.67 -1.54
CA LEU A 30 -4.27 -0.13 -0.37
C LEU A 30 -4.02 1.37 -0.52
N ARG A 31 -3.54 1.80 -1.69
CA ARG A 31 -3.36 3.22 -2.02
C ARG A 31 -4.68 3.97 -1.95
N SER A 32 -5.75 3.43 -2.53
CA SER A 32 -7.09 4.03 -2.46
C SER A 32 -7.59 4.21 -1.02
N GLN A 33 -7.37 3.20 -0.16
CA GLN A 33 -7.74 3.29 1.26
C GLN A 33 -6.92 4.33 2.02
N VAL A 34 -5.63 4.45 1.71
CA VAL A 34 -4.73 5.46 2.28
C VAL A 34 -5.16 6.86 1.84
N ASP A 35 -5.46 7.05 0.55
CA ASP A 35 -5.95 8.34 0.01
C ASP A 35 -7.27 8.74 0.69
N GLN A 36 -8.23 7.82 0.80
CA GLN A 36 -9.51 8.06 1.48
C GLN A 36 -9.35 8.41 2.96
N ALA A 37 -8.46 7.72 3.68
CA ALA A 37 -8.21 8.01 5.09
C ALA A 37 -7.52 9.38 5.28
N THR A 38 -6.66 9.77 4.35
CA THR A 38 -5.98 11.07 4.36
C THR A 38 -6.96 12.21 4.07
N GLU A 39 -7.87 12.01 3.12
CA GLU A 39 -8.94 12.97 2.82
C GLU A 39 -9.89 13.13 4.01
N ALA A 40 -10.36 12.02 4.61
CA ALA A 40 -11.20 12.05 5.80
C ALA A 40 -10.52 12.76 6.98
N MET A 41 -9.21 12.52 7.19
CA MET A 41 -8.43 13.23 8.21
C MET A 41 -8.35 14.74 7.94
N THR A 42 -8.17 15.13 6.67
CA THR A 42 -8.11 16.54 6.27
C THR A 42 -9.44 17.24 6.53
N VAL A 43 -10.56 16.57 6.23
CA VAL A 43 -11.91 17.07 6.53
C VAL A 43 -12.13 17.15 8.03
N ALA A 44 -11.81 16.11 8.80
CA ALA A 44 -11.93 16.10 10.27
C ALA A 44 -11.13 17.26 10.92
N ARG A 45 -9.93 17.56 10.40
CA ARG A 45 -9.11 18.69 10.88
C ARG A 45 -9.73 20.05 10.55
N GLN A 46 -10.40 20.20 9.41
CA GLN A 46 -11.10 21.44 9.06
C GLN A 46 -12.35 21.67 9.91
N VAL A 47 -13.04 20.58 10.29
CA VAL A 47 -14.24 20.64 11.12
C VAL A 47 -13.90 20.73 12.62
N GLY A 48 -12.65 20.50 13.01
CA GLY A 48 -12.18 20.57 14.41
C GLY A 48 -12.55 19.34 15.23
N HIS A 49 -12.68 18.18 14.59
CA HIS A 49 -12.90 16.91 15.28
C HIS A 49 -11.56 16.23 15.59
N ASP A 50 -10.85 16.73 16.61
CA ASP A 50 -9.52 16.22 17.00
C ASP A 50 -9.53 14.70 17.25
N TYR A 51 -10.61 14.17 17.84
CA TYR A 51 -10.78 12.73 18.05
C TYR A 51 -10.76 11.92 16.74
N GLU A 52 -11.42 12.43 15.68
CA GLU A 52 -11.46 11.77 14.37
C GLU A 52 -10.11 11.88 13.65
N VAL A 53 -9.38 12.99 13.83
CA VAL A 53 -8.02 13.15 13.32
C VAL A 53 -7.08 12.07 13.89
N HIS A 54 -7.17 11.79 15.20
CA HIS A 54 -6.40 10.71 15.83
C HIS A 54 -6.78 9.33 15.31
N LEU A 55 -8.08 9.07 15.14
CA LEU A 55 -8.58 7.78 14.67
C LEU A 55 -8.13 7.51 13.22
N HIS A 56 -8.20 8.53 12.36
CA HIS A 56 -7.73 8.44 10.98
C HIS A 56 -6.21 8.30 10.92
N GLY A 57 -5.46 9.03 11.76
CA GLY A 57 -4.00 8.87 11.85
C GLY A 57 -3.57 7.45 12.28
N ALA A 58 -4.24 6.87 13.27
CA ALA A 58 -3.99 5.48 13.67
C ALA A 58 -4.30 4.48 12.55
N ARG A 59 -5.39 4.70 11.80
CA ARG A 59 -5.78 3.85 10.67
C ARG A 59 -4.81 3.93 9.50
N ILE A 60 -4.31 5.12 9.17
CA ILE A 60 -3.28 5.30 8.14
C ILE A 60 -2.02 4.54 8.53
N ARG A 61 -1.59 4.59 9.79
CA ARG A 61 -0.42 3.85 10.29
C ARG A 61 -0.57 2.34 10.16
N ASP A 62 -1.74 1.80 10.49
CA ASP A 62 -2.03 0.37 10.34
C ASP A 62 -1.94 -0.06 8.87
N LEU A 63 -2.52 0.72 7.95
CA LEU A 63 -2.42 0.46 6.50
C LEU A 63 -0.97 0.52 5.99
N LEU A 64 -0.17 1.45 6.50
CA LEU A 64 1.25 1.56 6.17
C LEU A 64 2.07 0.38 6.73
N ASP A 65 1.75 -0.10 7.93
CA ASP A 65 2.40 -1.27 8.53
C ASP A 65 2.08 -2.53 7.71
N VAL A 66 0.83 -2.70 7.30
CA VAL A 66 0.42 -3.76 6.37
C VAL A 66 1.19 -3.67 5.05
N ALA A 67 1.32 -2.47 4.47
CA ALA A 67 2.12 -2.26 3.25
C ALA A 67 3.59 -2.69 3.44
N ALA A 68 4.20 -2.30 4.56
CA ALA A 68 5.58 -2.62 4.88
C ALA A 68 5.80 -4.14 5.03
N ARG A 69 4.86 -4.85 5.67
CA ARG A 69 4.89 -6.32 5.78
C ARG A 69 4.87 -7.03 4.42
N HIS A 70 4.24 -6.40 3.43
CA HIS A 70 4.19 -6.91 2.06
C HIS A 70 5.36 -6.41 1.17
N GLY A 71 6.31 -5.64 1.73
CA GLY A 71 7.46 -5.09 1.00
C GLY A 71 7.08 -3.99 0.00
N ILE A 72 5.95 -3.31 0.23
CA ILE A 72 5.49 -2.21 -0.62
C ILE A 72 6.11 -0.92 -0.11
N ASP A 73 6.80 -0.21 -1.00
CA ASP A 73 7.28 1.14 -0.71
C ASP A 73 6.10 2.12 -0.71
N THR A 74 5.80 2.65 0.47
CA THR A 74 4.76 3.66 0.70
C THR A 74 5.32 5.08 0.78
N THR A 75 6.61 5.25 0.47
CA THR A 75 7.24 6.57 0.41
C THR A 75 6.49 7.46 -0.60
N GLY A 76 6.00 8.60 -0.12
CA GLY A 76 5.23 9.55 -0.94
C GLY A 76 3.74 9.24 -1.07
N TRP A 77 3.21 8.20 -0.42
CA TRP A 77 1.76 7.96 -0.38
C TRP A 77 1.07 8.82 0.68
N VAL A 78 1.78 9.19 1.74
CA VAL A 78 1.26 10.01 2.84
C VAL A 78 2.32 11.03 3.24
N ASP A 79 1.90 12.24 3.56
CA ASP A 79 2.77 13.23 4.17
C ASP A 79 3.07 12.82 5.62
N ARG A 80 4.35 12.54 5.93
CA ARG A 80 4.75 12.09 7.28
C ARG A 80 4.56 13.20 8.32
N THR A 81 4.67 14.46 7.92
CA THR A 81 4.48 15.62 8.80
C THR A 81 3.02 15.70 9.23
N MET A 82 2.10 15.49 8.28
CA MET A 82 0.66 15.41 8.58
C MET A 82 0.35 14.27 9.55
N LEU A 83 0.99 13.10 9.39
CA LEU A 83 0.80 11.96 10.27
C LEU A 83 1.40 12.18 11.68
N ASP A 84 2.49 12.93 11.77
CA ASP A 84 3.10 13.30 13.05
C ASP A 84 2.24 14.32 13.80
N ASP A 85 1.68 15.32 13.11
CA ASP A 85 0.68 16.23 13.67
C ASP A 85 -0.54 15.48 14.24
N ALA A 86 -1.03 14.47 13.51
CA ALA A 86 -2.14 13.63 13.94
C ALA A 86 -1.83 12.82 15.22
N ARG A 87 -0.56 12.65 15.54
CA ARG A 87 -0.11 11.99 16.77
C ARG A 87 0.03 12.98 17.93
N LEU A 88 0.30 14.25 17.64
CA LEU A 88 0.60 15.29 18.62
C LEU A 88 -0.60 16.14 19.04
N GLY A 89 -1.76 16.01 18.39
CA GLY A 89 -3.00 16.61 18.88
C GLY A 89 -3.29 16.18 20.33
N ALA A 90 -3.32 17.13 21.23
CA ALA A 90 -3.65 16.99 22.65
C ALA A 90 -4.38 18.25 23.10
#